data_AF-A0A3A2ZHA9-F1
#
_entry.id   AF-A0A3A2ZHA9-F1
#
_cell.length_a   1.000
_cell.length_b   1.000
_cell.length_c   1.000
_cell.angle_alpha   90.00
_cell.angle_beta   90.00
_cell.angle_gamma   90.00
#
_symmetry.space_group_name_H-M   'P 1'
#
loop_
_entity.id
_entity.type
_entity.pdbx_description
1 polymer ?
#
loop_
_entity_poly.entity_id
_entity_poly.type
_entity_poly.pdbx_seq_one_letter_code
_entity_poly.pdbx_strand_id
1 'polypeptide(L)'
;MDLEINEWQKAVYAVDDPSAPLHPPKNKGHEVMVYLSYIIDHYGNLPDIVAFMHSHQFAWHNDDLFDMNAATLLRRLNPARV
;
A
#
# COMPACT_ATOMS: atom_id res chain seq x y z
N MET A 1 10.56 3.82 -4.12
CA MET A 1 10.09 2.54 -3.54
C MET A 1 10.13 1.43 -4.57
N ASP A 2 9.79 1.70 -5.82
CA ASP A 2 9.61 0.65 -6.83
C ASP A 2 10.79 -0.29 -7.06
N LEU A 3 12.03 0.21 -7.07
CA LEU A 3 13.24 -0.61 -7.27
C LEU A 3 13.66 -1.43 -6.04
N GLU A 4 13.06 -1.13 -4.88
CA GLU A 4 13.52 -1.57 -3.57
C GLU A 4 12.70 -2.72 -2.96
N ILE A 5 11.51 -2.98 -3.51
CA ILE A 5 10.56 -4.03 -3.09
C ILE A 5 10.01 -4.77 -4.32
N ASN A 6 10.90 -5.19 -5.22
CA ASN A 6 10.53 -5.81 -6.51
C ASN A 6 9.81 -7.15 -6.35
N GLU A 7 10.02 -7.81 -5.21
CA GLU A 7 9.38 -9.06 -4.81
C GLU A 7 7.91 -8.90 -4.39
N TRP A 8 7.48 -7.67 -4.09
CA TRP A 8 6.11 -7.38 -3.70
C TRP A 8 5.23 -7.15 -4.93
N GLN A 9 4.06 -7.80 -4.94
CA GLN A 9 2.97 -7.40 -5.81
C GLN A 9 2.37 -6.09 -5.30
N LYS A 10 2.12 -5.14 -6.21
CA LYS A 10 1.75 -3.76 -5.87
C LYS A 10 0.45 -3.37 -6.55
N ALA A 11 -0.41 -2.67 -5.82
CA ALA A 11 -1.58 -1.98 -6.34
C ALA A 11 -1.50 -0.51 -5.88
N VAL A 12 -1.07 0.38 -6.79
CA VAL A 12 -0.88 1.80 -6.48
C VAL A 12 -2.11 2.57 -6.95
N TYR A 13 -2.91 3.04 -6.00
CA TYR A 13 -4.10 3.85 -6.28
C TYR A 13 -3.74 5.33 -6.32
N ALA A 14 -4.21 6.03 -7.35
CA ALA A 14 -4.19 7.49 -7.40
C ALA A 14 -5.60 8.01 -7.09
N VAL A 15 -5.72 8.84 -6.06
CA VAL A 15 -7.02 9.25 -5.53
C VAL A 15 -7.56 10.48 -6.28
N ASP A 16 -6.68 11.38 -6.69
CA ASP A 16 -7.03 12.65 -7.34
C ASP A 16 -6.95 12.59 -8.88
N ASP A 17 -6.59 11.43 -9.44
CA ASP A 17 -6.57 11.18 -10.88
C ASP A 17 -7.65 10.15 -11.24
N PRO A 18 -8.84 10.59 -11.67
CA PRO A 18 -9.92 9.69 -12.09
C PRO A 18 -9.58 8.89 -13.36
N SER A 19 -8.51 9.23 -14.08
CA SER A 19 -8.06 8.49 -15.26
C SER A 19 -7.04 7.40 -14.93
N ALA A 20 -6.55 7.37 -13.69
CA ALA A 20 -5.58 6.37 -13.26
C ALA A 20 -6.19 4.95 -13.34
N PRO A 21 -5.42 3.93 -13.75
CA PRO A 21 -5.93 2.56 -13.85
C PRO A 21 -6.52 2.02 -12.55
N LEU A 22 -5.96 2.46 -11.41
CA LEU A 22 -6.47 2.17 -10.08
C LEU A 22 -6.83 3.50 -9.41
N HIS A 23 -8.13 3.76 -9.31
CA HIS A 23 -8.68 4.90 -8.58
C HIS A 23 -9.91 4.43 -7.79
N PRO A 24 -10.20 5.01 -6.61
CA PRO A 24 -11.40 4.64 -5.87
C PRO A 24 -12.65 5.15 -6.61
N PRO A 25 -13.82 4.50 -6.45
CA PRO A 25 -15.07 4.96 -7.07
C PRO A 25 -15.46 6.39 -6.68
N LYS A 26 -15.07 6.80 -5.46
CA LYS A 26 -15.19 8.16 -4.95
C LYS A 26 -14.13 8.41 -3.88
N ASN A 27 -13.45 9.56 -3.94
CA ASN A 27 -12.58 10.02 -2.86
C ASN A 27 -13.40 10.51 -1.65
N LYS A 28 -13.85 9.59 -0.78
CA LYS A 28 -14.60 9.91 0.44
C LYS A 28 -14.03 9.18 1.66
N GLY A 29 -13.20 9.85 2.46
CA GLY A 29 -12.46 9.18 3.54
C GLY A 29 -11.03 8.82 3.16
N HIS A 30 -10.54 9.38 2.05
CA HIS A 30 -9.14 9.35 1.61
C HIS A 30 -8.60 7.92 1.50
N GLU A 31 -7.56 7.57 2.28
CA GLU A 31 -6.92 6.25 2.27
C GLU A 31 -7.89 5.10 2.56
N VAL A 32 -8.89 5.32 3.43
CA VAL A 32 -9.83 4.28 3.82
C VAL A 32 -10.61 3.75 2.62
N MET A 33 -10.97 4.62 1.67
CA MET A 33 -11.68 4.18 0.46
C MET A 33 -10.78 3.37 -0.47
N VAL A 34 -9.51 3.71 -0.55
CA VAL A 34 -8.55 2.93 -1.35
C VAL A 34 -8.45 1.51 -0.81
N TYR A 35 -8.24 1.37 0.50
CA TYR A 35 -8.08 0.05 1.12
C TYR A 35 -9.37 -0.78 1.03
N LEU A 36 -10.51 -0.16 1.29
CA LEU A 36 -11.80 -0.82 1.20
C LEU A 36 -12.12 -1.26 -0.25
N SER A 37 -11.84 -0.42 -1.25
CA SER A 37 -12.01 -0.77 -2.66
C SER A 37 -11.16 -1.98 -3.04
N TYR A 38 -9.87 -1.99 -2.67
CA TYR A 38 -9.01 -3.15 -2.94
C TYR A 38 -9.55 -4.44 -2.29
N ILE A 39 -9.99 -4.37 -1.03
CA ILE A 39 -10.55 -5.54 -0.32
C ILE A 39 -11.81 -6.04 -1.03
N ILE A 40 -12.71 -5.15 -1.44
CA ILE A 40 -13.96 -5.51 -2.13
C ILE A 40 -13.67 -6.15 -3.48
N ASP A 41 -12.82 -5.50 -4.29
CA ASP A 41 -12.54 -5.91 -5.67
C ASP A 41 -11.80 -7.25 -5.74
N HIS A 42 -11.00 -7.56 -4.71
CA HIS A 42 -10.19 -8.77 -4.64
C HIS A 42 -10.68 -9.80 -3.61
N TYR A 43 -11.83 -9.59 -2.95
CA TYR A 43 -12.27 -10.37 -1.78
C TYR A 43 -12.19 -11.90 -1.97
N GLY A 44 -12.55 -12.39 -3.16
CA GLY A 44 -12.53 -13.83 -3.47
C GLY A 44 -11.13 -14.44 -3.66
N ASN A 45 -10.10 -13.61 -3.87
CA ASN A 45 -8.74 -14.01 -4.19
C ASN A 45 -7.69 -13.17 -3.42
N LEU A 46 -8.01 -12.76 -2.18
CA LEU A 46 -7.05 -12.02 -1.36
C LEU A 46 -5.84 -12.91 -1.00
N PRO A 47 -4.61 -12.38 -1.09
CA PRO A 47 -3.45 -13.04 -0.52
C PRO A 47 -3.58 -13.24 0.99
N ASP A 48 -2.84 -14.20 1.54
CA ASP A 48 -2.82 -14.45 3.00
C ASP A 48 -2.42 -13.20 3.81
N ILE A 49 -1.55 -12.36 3.24
CA ILE A 49 -1.09 -11.11 3.85
C ILE A 49 -1.13 -9.99 2.81
N VAL A 50 -1.74 -8.87 3.19
CA VAL A 50 -1.76 -7.63 2.41
C VAL A 50 -1.29 -6.48 3.29
N ALA A 51 -0.34 -5.69 2.80
CA ALA A 51 0.12 -4.48 3.47
C ALA A 51 -0.54 -3.24 2.85
N PHE A 52 -1.27 -2.48 3.66
CA PHE A 52 -1.86 -1.21 3.26
C PHE A 52 -1.06 -0.04 3.83
N MET A 53 -0.57 0.85 2.96
CA MET A 53 0.26 1.99 3.35
C MET A 53 0.26 3.10 2.28
N HIS A 54 0.83 4.25 2.61
CA HIS A 54 1.15 5.29 1.63
C HIS A 54 2.30 4.87 0.71
N SER A 55 2.25 5.29 -0.56
CA SER A 55 3.24 4.90 -1.57
C SER A 55 4.58 5.64 -1.47
N HIS A 56 4.69 6.66 -0.62
CA HIS A 56 5.93 7.41 -0.44
C HIS A 56 6.99 6.55 0.25
N GLN A 57 8.15 6.40 -0.39
CA GLN A 57 9.28 5.68 0.23
C GLN A 57 9.73 6.37 1.51
N PHE A 58 9.84 7.69 1.48
CA PHE A 58 10.26 8.50 2.62
C PHE A 58 9.10 9.43 3.00
N ALA A 59 8.65 9.35 4.24
CA ALA A 59 7.58 10.20 4.77
C ALA A 59 7.75 10.38 6.28
N TRP A 60 7.40 11.57 6.78
CA TRP A 60 7.54 11.93 8.20
C TRP A 60 6.75 11.04 9.17
N HIS A 61 5.74 10.32 8.65
CA HIS A 61 4.90 9.39 9.43
C HIS A 61 5.35 7.92 9.29
N ASN A 62 6.43 7.64 8.55
CA ASN A 62 7.05 6.32 8.55
C ASN A 62 7.87 6.12 9.84
N ASP A 63 8.15 4.86 10.18
CA ASP A 63 8.90 4.50 11.39
C ASP A 63 10.31 5.11 11.39
N ASP A 64 10.61 5.86 12.45
CA ASP A 64 11.90 6.53 12.65
C ASP A 64 13.05 5.53 12.85
N LEU A 65 12.78 4.34 13.40
CA LEU A 65 13.77 3.27 13.56
C LEU A 65 14.31 2.75 12.22
N PHE A 66 13.59 3.03 11.13
CA PHE A 66 13.98 2.67 9.77
C PHE A 66 14.26 3.90 8.91
N ASP A 67 14.74 4.99 9.52
CA ASP A 67 15.09 6.25 8.84
C ASP A 67 13.93 6.80 8.00
N MET A 68 12.69 6.62 8.49
CA MET A 68 11.47 6.98 7.78
C MET A 68 11.32 6.31 6.39
N ASN A 69 12.03 5.20 6.14
CA ASN A 69 12.04 4.47 4.88
C ASN A 69 11.07 3.28 4.88
N ALA A 70 9.93 3.44 4.22
CA ALA A 70 8.89 2.43 4.02
C ALA A 70 9.41 1.13 3.40
N ALA A 71 10.37 1.20 2.47
CA ALA A 71 10.88 0.01 1.80
C ALA A 71 11.72 -0.87 2.75
N THR A 72 12.45 -0.25 3.68
CA THR A 72 13.16 -0.98 4.74
C THR A 72 12.20 -1.68 5.69
N LEU A 73 11.10 -1.03 6.06
CA LEU A 73 10.04 -1.63 6.87
C LEU A 73 9.48 -2.89 6.20
N LEU A 74 9.09 -2.81 4.92
CA LEU A 74 8.53 -3.95 4.19
C LEU A 74 9.53 -5.10 4.01
N ARG A 75 10.81 -4.81 3.70
CA ARG A 75 11.86 -5.85 3.58
C ARG A 75 12.16 -6.57 4.89
N ARG A 76 11.91 -5.93 6.03
CA ARG A 76 12.14 -6.50 7.36
C ARG A 76 10.89 -7.14 7.97
N LEU A 77 9.74 -7.03 7.32
CA LEU A 77 8.54 -7.73 7.72
C LEU A 77 8.83 -9.24 7.67
N ASN A 78 8.45 -9.96 8.72
CA ASN A 78 8.51 -11.42 8.74
C ASN A 78 7.09 -11.98 8.64
N PRO A 79 6.64 -12.42 7.44
CA PRO A 79 5.31 -12.98 7.22
C PRO A 79 4.92 -14.09 8.21
N ALA A 80 5.87 -14.88 8.71
CA ALA A 80 5.60 -15.96 9.66
C ALA A 80 5.33 -15.48 11.11
N ARG A 81 5.41 -14.17 11.37
CA ARG A 81 5.22 -13.56 12.68
C ARG A 81 4.16 -12.45 12.69
N VAL A 82 3.36 -12.37 11.62
CA VAL A 82 2.23 -11.43 11.51
C VAL A 82 0.93 -12.19 11.76
#